data_AF-A0A0P7Y2I3-F1
#
_entry.id   AF-A0A0P7Y2I3-F1
#
_cell.length_a   1.000
_cell.length_b   1.000
_cell.length_c   1.000
_cell.angle_alpha   90.00
_cell.angle_beta   90.00
_cell.angle_gamma   90.00
#
_symmetry.space_group_name_H-M   'P 1'
#
loop_
_entity.id
_entity.type
_entity.pdbx_description
1 polymer ?
#
loop_
_entity_poly.entity_id
_entity_poly.type
_entity_poly.pdbx_seq_one_letter_code
_entity_poly.pdbx_strand_id
1 'polypeptide(L)'
;MTGQSRRVRGTDLVWLVAGFTVWAAGFSAVYGLHAVGCRAGWEEAGFAGLSANRIVLLAAYLGHSALGAALYFPLVRIAARWEGLSARTIRQTAIMVTLAAVISTLWTGAPVLFLETCR
;
A
#
# COMPACT_ATOMS: atom_id res chain seq x y z
N MET A 1 9.25 -18.84 -23.47
CA MET A 1 9.21 -18.68 -22.00
C MET A 1 8.58 -19.93 -21.39
N THR A 2 9.40 -20.93 -21.10
CA THR A 2 8.99 -22.21 -20.47
C THR A 2 8.92 -22.03 -18.95
N GLY A 3 7.98 -21.22 -18.47
CA GLY A 3 7.66 -21.20 -17.05
C GLY A 3 6.78 -22.41 -16.75
N GLN A 4 7.28 -23.40 -16.01
CA GLN A 4 6.45 -24.51 -15.54
C GLN A 4 5.22 -23.95 -14.82
N SER A 5 4.06 -24.29 -15.34
CA SER A 5 2.79 -24.00 -14.70
C SER A 5 2.59 -24.93 -13.50
N ARG A 6 1.88 -24.45 -12.48
CA ARG A 6 1.63 -25.18 -11.25
C ARG A 6 0.24 -24.94 -10.69
N ARG A 7 -0.30 -25.93 -10.00
CA ARG A 7 -1.54 -25.77 -9.23
C ARG A 7 -1.38 -24.73 -8.13
N VAL A 8 -2.46 -24.00 -7.86
CA VAL A 8 -2.56 -23.07 -6.73
C VAL A 8 -2.40 -23.85 -5.42
N ARG A 9 -1.53 -23.36 -4.55
CA ARG A 9 -1.23 -23.93 -3.22
C ARG A 9 -1.83 -23.03 -2.13
N GLY A 10 -2.00 -23.55 -0.92
CA GLY A 10 -2.50 -22.76 0.21
C GLY A 10 -1.65 -21.51 0.50
N THR A 11 -0.34 -21.58 0.29
CA THR A 11 0.57 -20.43 0.45
C THR A 11 0.30 -19.31 -0.56
N ASP A 12 -0.30 -19.60 -1.72
CA ASP A 12 -0.63 -18.58 -2.71
C ASP A 12 -1.78 -17.68 -2.26
N LEU A 13 -2.59 -18.13 -1.29
CA LEU A 13 -3.70 -17.36 -0.74
C LEU A 13 -3.22 -16.09 -0.02
N VAL A 14 -1.94 -16.00 0.37
CA VAL A 14 -1.34 -14.78 0.93
C VAL A 14 -1.52 -13.58 0.00
N TRP A 15 -1.55 -13.81 -1.32
CA TRP A 15 -1.74 -12.76 -2.32
C TRP A 15 -3.15 -12.15 -2.31
N LEU A 16 -4.13 -12.82 -1.70
CA LEU A 16 -5.48 -12.27 -1.51
C LEU A 16 -5.51 -11.19 -0.42
N VAL A 17 -4.55 -11.18 0.51
CA VAL A 17 -4.52 -10.25 1.64
C VAL A 17 -3.31 -9.31 1.61
N ALA A 18 -2.29 -9.61 0.80
CA ALA A 18 -1.04 -8.86 0.74
C ALA A 18 -1.24 -7.36 0.49
N GLY A 19 -2.08 -6.99 -0.50
CA GLY A 19 -2.38 -5.59 -0.82
C GLY A 19 -2.98 -4.84 0.37
N PHE A 20 -4.06 -5.39 0.96
CA PHE A 20 -4.70 -4.77 2.12
C PHE A 20 -3.84 -4.78 3.40
N THR A 21 -2.92 -5.74 3.52
CA THR A 21 -1.93 -5.74 4.62
C THR A 21 -0.98 -4.55 4.50
N VAL A 22 -0.48 -4.26 3.29
CA VAL A 22 0.35 -3.08 3.04
C VAL A 22 -0.43 -1.78 3.23
N TRP A 23 -1.69 -1.75 2.78
CA TRP A 23 -2.58 -0.61 3.06
C TRP A 23 -2.76 -0.37 4.56
N ALA A 24 -3.08 -1.41 5.34
CA ALA A 24 -3.32 -1.30 6.78
C ALA A 24 -2.06 -0.85 7.55
N ALA A 25 -0.90 -1.39 7.17
CA ALA A 25 0.38 -0.96 7.73
C ALA A 25 0.67 0.51 7.41
N GLY A 26 0.46 0.93 6.16
CA GLY A 26 0.65 2.31 5.74
C GLY A 26 -0.29 3.29 6.43
N PHE A 27 -1.57 2.95 6.54
CA PHE A 27 -2.56 3.75 7.25
C PHE A 27 -2.17 3.92 8.73
N SER A 28 -1.79 2.82 9.39
CA SER A 28 -1.36 2.84 10.80
C SER A 28 -0.10 3.68 10.99
N ALA A 29 0.87 3.56 10.08
CA ALA A 29 2.12 4.33 10.13
C ALA A 29 1.87 5.83 9.93
N VAL A 30 1.09 6.22 8.91
CA VAL A 30 0.74 7.63 8.66
C VAL A 30 -0.01 8.21 9.84
N TYR A 31 -1.00 7.50 10.37
CA TYR A 31 -1.78 7.95 11.53
C TYR A 31 -0.93 8.08 12.80
N GLY A 32 -0.05 7.09 13.07
CA GLY A 32 0.86 7.14 14.20
C GLY A 32 1.88 8.27 14.09
N LEU A 33 2.48 8.45 12.90
CA LEU A 33 3.43 9.53 12.64
C LEU A 33 2.78 10.91 12.78
N HIS A 34 1.52 11.04 12.35
CA HIS A 34 0.76 12.28 12.49
C HIS A 34 0.58 12.65 13.97
N ALA A 35 0.12 11.70 14.80
CA ALA A 35 -0.05 11.93 16.24
C ALA A 35 1.29 12.25 16.94
N VAL A 36 2.37 11.52 16.60
CA VAL A 36 3.72 11.77 17.14
C VAL A 36 4.21 13.15 16.71
N GLY A 37 4.08 13.51 15.43
CA GLY A 37 4.56 14.79 14.92
C GLY A 37 3.85 15.99 15.54
N CYS A 38 2.54 15.89 15.76
CA CYS A 38 1.79 16.93 16.46
C CYS A 38 2.20 17.06 17.93
N ARG A 39 2.46 15.94 18.62
CA ARG A 39 2.90 15.98 20.03
C ARG A 39 4.35 16.44 20.18
N ALA A 40 5.21 16.14 19.22
CA ALA A 40 6.64 16.43 19.23
C ALA A 40 6.99 17.82 18.66
N GLY A 41 6.01 18.61 18.22
CA GLY A 41 6.23 19.96 17.70
C GLY A 41 6.84 20.02 16.30
N TRP A 42 6.68 18.95 15.50
CA TRP A 42 7.23 18.91 14.13
C TRP A 42 6.53 19.86 13.15
N GLU A 43 5.46 20.52 13.59
CA GLU A 43 4.80 21.55 12.79
C GLU A 43 5.59 22.87 12.78
N GLU A 44 6.31 23.16 13.87
CA GLU A 44 7.11 24.40 14.02
C GLU A 44 8.51 24.26 13.40
N ALA A 45 9.03 23.03 13.33
CA ALA A 45 10.26 22.72 12.62
C ALA A 45 9.95 22.49 11.13
N GLY A 46 10.66 23.16 10.22
CA GLY A 46 10.38 23.03 8.80
C GLY A 46 11.55 23.39 7.89
N PHE A 47 11.42 23.01 6.63
CA PHE A 47 12.38 23.32 5.57
C PHE A 47 11.64 23.66 4.28
N ALA A 48 12.10 24.70 3.57
CA ALA A 48 11.53 25.13 2.29
C ALA A 48 10.00 25.43 2.32
N GLY A 49 9.50 25.98 3.44
CA GLY A 49 8.07 26.33 3.58
C GLY A 49 7.14 25.15 3.88
N LEU A 50 7.68 23.95 4.11
CA LEU A 50 6.94 22.78 4.58
C LEU A 50 7.36 22.43 6.01
N SER A 51 6.39 22.08 6.86
CA SER A 51 6.69 21.52 8.18
C SER A 51 7.35 20.15 8.06
N ALA A 52 8.20 19.81 9.01
CA ALA A 52 8.82 18.49 9.11
C ALA A 52 7.76 17.40 9.22
N ASN A 53 6.64 17.69 9.91
CA ASN A 53 5.49 16.80 9.99
C ASN A 53 4.94 16.47 8.59
N ARG A 54 4.69 17.50 7.77
CA ARG A 54 4.18 17.31 6.41
C ARG A 54 5.16 16.56 5.52
N ILE A 55 6.46 16.83 5.63
CA ILE A 55 7.49 16.11 4.85
C ILE A 55 7.45 14.61 5.18
N VAL A 56 7.43 14.26 6.48
CA VAL A 56 7.40 12.86 6.93
C VAL A 56 6.12 12.16 6.49
N LEU A 57 4.97 12.81 6.62
CA LEU A 57 3.69 12.25 6.20
C LEU A 57 3.61 12.04 4.69
N LEU A 58 4.12 12.98 3.89
CA LEU A 58 4.22 12.83 2.44
C LEU A 58 5.16 11.69 2.05
N ALA A 59 6.32 11.58 2.70
CA ALA A 59 7.25 10.49 2.46
C ALA A 59 6.63 9.13 2.80
N ALA A 60 5.95 9.02 3.94
CA ALA A 60 5.26 7.80 4.35
C ALA A 60 4.12 7.43 3.40
N TYR A 61 3.30 8.40 2.99
CA TYR A 61 2.18 8.23 2.07
C TYR A 61 2.64 7.81 0.66
N LEU A 62 3.57 8.56 0.06
CA LEU A 62 4.09 8.27 -1.27
C LEU A 62 4.88 6.97 -1.29
N GLY A 63 5.68 6.72 -0.25
CA GLY A 63 6.43 5.48 -0.07
C GLY A 63 5.50 4.26 0.00
N HIS A 64 4.44 4.32 0.80
CA HIS A 64 3.47 3.22 0.88
C HIS A 64 2.66 3.06 -0.40
N SER A 65 2.28 4.16 -1.06
CA SER A 65 1.58 4.11 -2.34
C SER A 65 2.44 3.41 -3.41
N ALA A 66 3.73 3.75 -3.48
CA ALA A 66 4.69 3.11 -4.38
C ALA A 66 4.89 1.63 -4.04
N LEU A 67 5.02 1.28 -2.74
CA LEU A 67 5.15 -0.11 -2.29
C LEU A 67 3.90 -0.95 -2.63
N GLY A 68 2.71 -0.40 -2.39
CA GLY A 68 1.43 -1.02 -2.75
C GLY A 68 1.30 -1.24 -4.26
N ALA A 69 1.67 -0.24 -5.07
CA ALA A 69 1.68 -0.38 -6.52
C ALA A 69 2.73 -1.42 -6.98
N ALA A 70 3.90 -1.44 -6.35
CA ALA A 70 4.98 -2.38 -6.69
C ALA A 70 4.60 -3.84 -6.43
N LEU A 71 3.71 -4.14 -5.48
CA LEU A 71 3.17 -5.48 -5.22
C LEU A 71 2.46 -6.10 -6.43
N TYR A 72 1.94 -5.28 -7.34
CA TYR A 72 1.26 -5.76 -8.54
C TYR A 72 2.20 -6.58 -9.45
N PHE A 73 3.47 -6.18 -9.57
CA PHE A 73 4.44 -6.85 -10.46
C PHE A 73 4.74 -8.31 -10.06
N PRO A 74 5.16 -8.63 -8.81
CA PRO A 74 5.36 -10.01 -8.40
C PRO A 74 4.05 -10.82 -8.44
N LEU A 75 2.92 -10.21 -8.06
CA LEU A 75 1.60 -10.86 -8.14
C LEU A 75 1.32 -11.35 -9.57
N VAL A 76 1.39 -10.47 -10.57
CA VAL A 76 1.08 -10.84 -11.96
C VAL A 76 2.04 -11.92 -12.47
N ARG A 77 3.33 -11.83 -12.13
CA ARG A 77 4.33 -12.84 -12.53
C ARG A 77 4.06 -14.21 -11.91
N ILE A 78 3.68 -14.26 -10.64
CA ILE A 78 3.38 -15.52 -9.93
C ILE A 78 2.04 -16.09 -10.41
N ALA A 79 1.02 -15.23 -10.53
CA ALA A 79 -0.32 -15.62 -10.95
C ALA A 79 -0.39 -16.08 -12.41
N ALA A 80 0.54 -15.66 -13.25
CA ALA A 80 0.68 -16.18 -14.61
C ALA A 80 1.04 -17.67 -14.67
N ARG A 81 1.58 -18.24 -13.58
CA ARG A 81 1.95 -19.66 -13.49
C ARG A 81 0.88 -20.53 -12.83
N TRP A 82 -0.23 -19.94 -12.38
CA TRP A 82 -1.30 -20.66 -11.69
C TRP A 82 -2.21 -21.42 -12.66
N GLU A 83 -2.43 -22.69 -12.39
CA GLU A 83 -3.33 -23.58 -13.15
C GLU A 83 -4.33 -24.32 -12.24
N GLY A 84 -5.41 -24.80 -12.84
CA GLY A 84 -6.51 -25.50 -12.17
C GLY A 84 -7.86 -24.78 -12.32
N LEU A 85 -8.93 -25.47 -11.93
CA LEU A 85 -10.32 -24.98 -12.06
C LEU A 85 -10.55 -23.62 -11.37
N SER A 86 -9.93 -23.40 -10.21
CA SER A 86 -10.06 -22.16 -9.42
C SER A 86 -9.02 -21.08 -9.73
N ALA A 87 -8.01 -21.36 -10.57
CA ALA A 87 -6.87 -20.47 -10.78
C ALA A 87 -7.28 -19.12 -11.38
N ARG A 88 -8.26 -19.11 -12.29
CA ARG A 88 -8.79 -17.88 -12.91
C ARG A 88 -9.42 -16.97 -11.86
N THR A 89 -10.29 -17.51 -11.01
CA THR A 89 -10.99 -16.76 -9.96
C THR A 89 -9.99 -16.21 -8.95
N ILE A 90 -9.08 -17.04 -8.43
CA ILE A 90 -8.07 -16.61 -7.46
C ILE A 90 -7.18 -15.50 -8.03
N ARG A 91 -6.76 -15.63 -9.29
CA ARG A 91 -6.00 -14.58 -9.99
C ARG A 91 -6.77 -13.27 -10.10
N GLN A 92 -8.03 -13.31 -10.53
CA GLN A 92 -8.86 -12.12 -10.66
C GLN A 92 -9.10 -11.46 -9.31
N THR A 93 -9.45 -12.23 -8.28
CA THR A 93 -9.65 -11.74 -6.92
C THR A 93 -8.38 -11.11 -6.38
N ALA A 94 -7.22 -11.78 -6.48
CA ALA A 94 -5.95 -11.25 -5.99
C ALA A 94 -5.56 -9.93 -6.66
N ILE A 95 -5.81 -9.81 -7.98
CA ILE A 95 -5.58 -8.56 -8.72
C ILE A 95 -6.55 -7.47 -8.24
N MET A 96 -7.85 -7.76 -8.18
CA MET A 96 -8.87 -6.79 -7.78
C MET A 96 -8.64 -6.26 -6.36
N VAL A 97 -8.35 -7.14 -5.39
CA VAL A 97 -8.10 -6.71 -4.01
C VAL A 97 -6.79 -5.94 -3.86
N THR A 98 -5.76 -6.25 -4.65
CA THR A 98 -4.51 -5.48 -4.68
C THR A 98 -4.75 -4.08 -5.25
N LEU A 99 -5.49 -3.97 -6.36
CA LEU A 99 -5.85 -2.67 -6.93
C LEU A 99 -6.75 -1.86 -6.01
N ALA A 100 -7.74 -2.51 -5.37
CA ALA A 100 -8.59 -1.89 -4.38
C ALA A 100 -7.77 -1.31 -3.22
N ALA A 101 -6.79 -2.07 -2.70
CA ALA A 101 -5.91 -1.60 -1.63
C ALA A 101 -5.09 -0.37 -2.06
N VAL A 102 -4.54 -0.34 -3.28
CA VAL A 102 -3.81 0.83 -3.81
C VAL A 102 -4.74 2.04 -3.92
N ILE A 103 -5.95 1.87 -4.48
CA ILE A 103 -6.94 2.94 -4.57
C ILE A 103 -7.32 3.44 -3.18
N SER A 104 -7.51 2.54 -2.22
CA SER A 104 -7.76 2.88 -0.83
C SER A 104 -6.60 3.69 -0.25
N THR A 105 -5.34 3.31 -0.46
CA THR A 105 -4.17 4.08 0.02
C THR A 105 -4.21 5.49 -0.53
N LEU A 106 -4.41 5.64 -1.85
CA LEU A 106 -4.45 6.93 -2.52
C LEU A 106 -5.60 7.80 -2.00
N TRP A 107 -6.78 7.21 -1.84
CA TRP A 107 -7.97 7.93 -1.37
C TRP A 107 -7.84 8.36 0.09
N THR A 108 -7.48 7.44 0.99
CA THR A 108 -7.38 7.74 2.43
C THR A 108 -6.19 8.61 2.77
N GLY A 109 -5.11 8.57 1.98
CA GLY A 109 -3.91 9.39 2.17
C GLY A 109 -3.97 10.78 1.52
N ALA A 110 -4.87 10.99 0.54
CA ALA A 110 -5.02 12.27 -0.16
C ALA A 110 -5.14 13.51 0.75
N PRO A 111 -5.84 13.47 1.90
CA PRO A 111 -5.93 14.63 2.79
C PRO A 111 -4.57 15.19 3.27
N VAL A 112 -3.51 14.37 3.34
CA VAL A 112 -2.13 14.79 3.69
C VAL A 112 -1.60 15.86 2.71
N LEU A 113 -2.12 15.90 1.49
CA LEU A 113 -1.70 16.86 0.46
C LEU A 113 -2.27 18.26 0.68
N PHE A 114 -3.40 18.42 1.40
CA PHE A 114 -4.16 19.67 1.38
C PHE A 114 -4.59 20.18 2.77
N LEU A 115 -4.82 19.30 3.74
CA LEU A 115 -5.31 19.69 5.05
C LEU A 115 -4.17 20.09 5.99
N GLU A 116 -4.48 20.99 6.91
CA GLU A 116 -3.63 21.28 8.06
C GLU A 116 -3.41 20.00 8.86
N THR A 117 -2.16 19.74 9.25
CA THR A 117 -1.83 18.48 9.91
C THR A 117 -2.20 18.55 11.39
N CYS A 118 -1.78 19.57 12.13
CA CYS A 118 -2.03 19.68 13.55
C CYS A 118 -3.01 20.82 13.84
N ARG A 119 -4.13 20.51 14.50
CA ARG A 119 -5.03 21.47 15.13
C ARG A 119 -5.32 21.06 16.55
#